data_AF-A0A8S9S8I4-F1
#
_entry.id   AF-A0A8S9S8I4-F1
#
_cell.length_a   1.000
_cell.length_b   1.000
_cell.length_c   1.000
_cell.angle_alpha   90.00
_cell.angle_beta   90.00
_cell.angle_gamma   90.00
#
_symmetry.space_group_name_H-M   'P 1'
#
loop_
_entity.id
_entity.type
_entity.pdbx_description
1 polymer ?
#
loop_
_entity_poly.entity_id
_entity_poly.type
_entity_poly.pdbx_seq_one_letter_code
_entity_poly.pdbx_strand_id
1 'polypeptide(L)'
;MMLYVWESQAGGSFTVTRDTSGENLGRGTKMVLHLKEDQLEYLEERRLKDLVKKYSEFISYAISLWIEKTIEKEIMDSPCCLVTGEYGWRGS
;
A
#
# COMPACT_ATOMS: atom_id res chain seq x y z
N MET A 1 -10.71 13.93 20.82
CA MET A 1 -9.80 12.77 20.86
C MET A 1 -8.40 13.31 20.87
N MET A 2 -7.58 13.01 21.88
CA MET A 2 -6.22 13.53 21.97
C MET A 2 -5.28 12.54 21.30
N LEU A 3 -4.52 13.01 20.31
CA LEU A 3 -3.44 12.26 19.67
C LEU A 3 -2.11 12.65 20.34
N TYR A 4 -1.20 11.69 20.42
CA TYR A 4 0.12 11.86 21.01
C TYR A 4 1.16 11.38 20.02
N VAL A 5 2.26 12.13 19.93
CA VAL A 5 3.44 11.75 19.15
C VAL A 5 4.50 11.26 20.12
N TRP A 6 5.00 10.05 19.87
CA TRP A 6 6.16 9.50 20.54
C TRP A 6 7.32 9.52 19.55
N GLU A 7 8.45 10.11 19.94
CA GLU A 7 9.65 10.20 19.11
C GLU A 7 10.88 9.74 19.92
N SER A 8 11.75 8.95 19.29
CA SER A 8 13.00 8.51 19.89
C SER A 8 14.08 8.33 18.83
N GLN A 9 15.30 8.74 19.17
CA GLN A 9 16.50 8.63 18.33
C GLN A 9 17.40 7.45 18.74
N ALA A 10 16.85 6.45 19.42
CA ALA A 10 17.57 5.26 19.93
C ALA A 10 18.70 5.54 20.95
N GLY A 11 18.84 6.78 21.43
CA GLY A 11 19.84 7.20 22.42
C GLY A 11 19.47 6.92 23.88
N GLY A 12 18.46 6.09 24.14
CA GLY A 12 17.98 5.76 25.50
C GLY A 12 16.93 6.73 26.07
N SER A 13 16.64 7.84 25.38
CA SER A 13 15.56 8.77 25.71
C SER A 13 14.49 8.83 24.62
N PHE A 14 13.28 9.19 25.00
CA PHE A 14 12.16 9.42 24.10
C PHE A 14 11.37 10.65 24.57
N THR A 15 10.70 11.31 23.63
CA THR A 15 9.84 12.46 23.87
C THR A 15 8.40 12.08 23.58
N VAL A 16 7.47 12.56 24.40
CA VAL A 16 6.03 12.40 24.18
C VAL A 16 5.39 13.77 24.19
N THR A 17 4.76 14.13 23.08
CA THR A 17 4.09 15.42 22.92
C THR A 17 2.66 15.23 22.45
N ARG A 18 1.80 16.21 22.74
CA ARG A 18 0.44 16.22 22.17
C ARG A 18 0.55 16.59 20.69
N ASP A 19 -0.15 15.86 19.84
CA ASP A 19 -0.19 16.15 18.42
C ASP A 19 -1.04 17.42 18.18
N THR A 20 -0.42 18.44 17.58
CA THR A 20 -1.05 19.71 17.20
C THR A 20 -1.25 19.83 15.69
N SER A 21 -0.86 18.81 14.92
CA SER A 21 -0.79 18.86 13.45
C SER A 21 -2.15 18.82 12.77
N GLY A 22 -3.22 18.55 13.52
CA GLY A 22 -4.60 18.51 13.02
C GLY A 22 -4.94 17.27 12.17
N GLU A 23 -3.99 16.36 11.95
CA GLU A 23 -4.21 15.08 11.28
C GLU A 23 -5.02 14.17 12.22
N ASN A 24 -6.32 14.03 11.99
CA ASN A 24 -7.16 13.17 12.81
C ASN A 24 -7.03 11.71 12.35
N LEU A 25 -6.10 10.97 12.98
CA LEU A 25 -5.91 9.54 12.73
C LEU A 25 -7.10 8.66 13.18
N GLY A 26 -8.13 9.25 13.81
CA GLY A 26 -9.24 8.49 14.38
C GLY A 26 -8.74 7.49 15.42
N ARG A 27 -9.01 6.18 15.20
CA ARG A 27 -8.47 5.08 16.02
C ARG A 27 -7.39 4.35 15.22
N GLY A 28 -6.15 4.44 15.66
CA GLY A 28 -5.02 3.73 15.05
C GLY A 28 -3.69 4.24 15.59
N THR A 29 -2.61 3.74 15.00
CA THR A 29 -1.24 4.19 15.27
C THR A 29 -0.55 4.42 13.94
N LYS A 30 0.15 5.54 13.80
CA LYS A 30 1.04 5.82 12.67
C LYS A 30 2.46 5.68 13.16
N MET A 31 3.26 4.85 12.48
CA MET A 31 4.68 4.69 12.77
C MET A 31 5.47 5.26 11.60
N VAL A 32 6.35 6.21 11.88
CA VAL A 32 7.27 6.80 10.90
C VAL A 32 8.69 6.36 11.27
N LEU A 33 9.36 5.67 10.35
CA LEU A 33 10.71 5.16 10.56
C LEU A 33 11.70 6.00 9.75
N HIS A 34 12.65 6.62 10.44
CA HIS A 34 13.77 7.31 9.79
C HIS A 34 14.92 6.31 9.59
N LEU A 35 15.13 5.91 8.34
CA LEU A 35 16.19 4.98 7.97
C LEU A 35 17.55 5.68 7.94
N LYS A 36 18.59 4.94 8.32
CA LYS A 36 19.98 5.36 8.13
C LYS A 36 20.39 5.17 6.67
N GLU A 37 21.47 5.84 6.25
CA GLU A 37 21.97 5.78 4.87
C GLU A 37 22.41 4.37 4.43
N ASP A 38 22.86 3.54 5.36
CA ASP A 38 23.22 2.13 5.11
C ASP A 38 22.02 1.20 4.96
N GLN A 39 20.81 1.69 5.26
CA GLN A 39 19.56 0.91 5.29
C GLN A 39 18.58 1.34 4.19
N LEU A 40 19.05 2.06 3.17
CA LEU A 40 18.22 2.50 2.04
C LEU A 40 17.70 1.33 1.19
N GLU A 41 18.28 0.13 1.31
CA GLU A 41 17.77 -1.09 0.68
C GLU A 41 16.32 -1.44 1.06
N TYR A 42 15.82 -0.95 2.20
CA TYR A 42 14.43 -1.14 2.61
C TYR A 42 13.43 -0.23 1.87
N LEU A 43 13.92 0.79 1.16
CA LEU A 43 13.10 1.61 0.26
C LEU A 43 12.90 0.91 -1.09
N GLU A 44 13.64 -0.16 -1.39
CA GLU A 44 13.47 -0.91 -2.63
C GLU A 44 12.15 -1.69 -2.63
N GLU A 45 11.34 -1.48 -3.68
CA GLU A 45 10.03 -2.09 -3.84
C GLU A 45 10.06 -3.62 -3.70
N ARG A 46 11.06 -4.27 -4.32
CA ARG A 46 11.19 -5.73 -4.32
C ARG A 46 11.39 -6.26 -2.90
N ARG A 47 12.34 -5.67 -2.16
CA ARG A 47 12.68 -6.08 -0.80
C ARG A 47 11.52 -5.84 0.16
N LEU A 48 10.82 -4.71 0.02
CA LEU A 48 9.66 -4.38 0.84
C LEU A 48 8.49 -5.35 0.61
N LYS A 49 8.22 -5.74 -0.65
CA LYS A 49 7.21 -6.75 -0.98
C LYS A 49 7.55 -8.13 -0.40
N ASP A 50 8.79 -8.56 -0.52
CA ASP A 50 9.23 -9.86 -0.01
C ASP A 50 9.13 -9.91 1.53
N LEU A 51 9.50 -8.81 2.21
CA LEU A 51 9.34 -8.66 3.66
C LEU A 51 7.87 -8.68 4.08
N VAL A 52 7.02 -7.85 3.44
CA VAL A 52 5.58 -7.83 3.75
C VAL A 52 4.99 -9.20 3.55
N LYS A 53 5.27 -9.88 2.43
CA LYS A 53 4.75 -11.22 2.16
C LYS A 53 5.19 -12.23 3.25
N LYS A 54 6.48 -12.26 3.59
CA LYS A 54 7.04 -13.18 4.60
C LYS A 54 6.44 -12.97 6.00
N TYR A 55 6.25 -11.73 6.44
CA TYR A 55 5.72 -11.44 7.77
C TYR A 55 4.19 -11.37 7.81
N SER A 56 3.52 -11.18 6.67
CA SER A 56 2.05 -11.16 6.57
C SER A 56 1.41 -12.54 6.65
N GLU A 57 2.13 -13.63 6.37
CA GLU A 57 1.58 -14.99 6.40
C GLU A 57 0.99 -15.36 7.77
N PHE A 58 1.48 -14.74 8.83
CA PHE A 58 1.03 -14.94 10.20
C PHE A 58 -0.01 -13.92 10.69
N ILE A 59 -0.45 -12.99 9.82
CA ILE A 59 -1.37 -11.91 10.17
C ILE A 59 -2.74 -12.17 9.52
N SER A 60 -3.79 -12.25 10.32
CA SER A 60 -5.16 -12.50 9.88
C SER A 60 -5.87 -11.28 9.25
N TYR A 61 -5.16 -10.16 9.13
CA TYR A 61 -5.71 -8.89 8.64
C TYR A 61 -5.06 -8.51 7.30
N ALA A 62 -5.84 -7.88 6.41
CA ALA A 62 -5.34 -7.41 5.13
C ALA A 62 -4.32 -6.28 5.33
N ILE A 63 -3.10 -6.47 4.81
CA ILE A 63 -2.05 -5.47 4.82
C ILE A 63 -1.98 -4.83 3.44
N SER A 64 -2.15 -3.52 3.38
CA SER A 64 -2.02 -2.73 2.15
C SER A 64 -0.63 -2.12 2.08
N LEU A 65 0.05 -2.29 0.94
CA LEU A 65 1.33 -1.65 0.68
C LEU A 65 1.14 -0.57 -0.38
N TRP A 66 1.42 0.69 -0.03
CA TRP A 66 1.41 1.79 -0.99
C TRP A 66 2.71 1.77 -1.79
N ILE A 67 2.59 1.65 -3.10
CA ILE A 67 3.73 1.61 -4.03
C ILE A 67 3.38 2.51 -5.21
N GLU A 68 4.26 3.46 -5.52
CA GLU A 68 4.16 4.22 -6.76
C GLU A 68 4.60 3.34 -7.93
N LYS A 69 3.67 2.55 -8.46
CA LYS A 69 3.85 1.87 -9.75
C LYS A 69 3.49 2.83 -10.87
N THR A 70 4.48 3.28 -11.64
CA THR A 70 4.24 3.81 -12.99
C THR A 70 3.88 2.64 -13.89
N ILE A 71 2.59 2.33 -13.99
CA ILE A 71 2.07 1.31 -14.92
C ILE A 71 1.92 2.01 -16.28
N GLU A 72 2.85 1.76 -17.20
CA GLU A 72 2.55 1.93 -18.62
C GLU A 72 1.42 0.94 -18.97
N LYS A 73 0.23 1.47 -19.22
CA LYS A 73 -0.88 0.67 -19.70
C LYS A 73 -0.57 0.27 -21.15
N GLU A 74 -0.01 -0.91 -21.35
CA GLU A 74 -0.19 -1.61 -22.61
C GLU A 74 -1.68 -1.91 -22.75
N ILE A 75 -2.34 -1.19 -23.66
CA ILE A 75 -3.68 -1.50 -24.13
C ILE A 75 -3.55 -2.85 -24.83
N MET A 76 -3.96 -3.91 -24.16
CA MET A 76 -4.17 -5.21 -24.78
C MET A 76 -5.36 -5.06 -25.73
N ASP A 77 -5.06 -4.71 -26.99
CA ASP A 77 -6.00 -4.81 -28.11
C ASP A 77 -6.39 -6.29 -28.24
N SER A 78 -7.52 -6.65 -27.64
CA SER A 78 -8.06 -8.01 -27.69
C SER A 78 -9.19 -8.02 -28.72
N PRO A 79 -8.98 -8.50 -29.96
CA PRO A 79 -10.02 -8.56 -30.97
C PRO A 79 -10.80 -9.85 -30.77
N CYS A 80 -11.80 -9.88 -29.89
CA CYS A 80 -12.71 -11.02 -29.88
C CYS A 80 -14.09 -10.67 -29.31
N CYS A 81 -14.86 -9.97 -30.13
CA CYS A 81 -16.32 -10.04 -30.11
C CYS A 81 -16.83 -10.24 -31.55
N LEU A 82 -16.37 -11.27 -32.26
CA LEU A 82 -17.16 -11.84 -33.35
C LEU A 82 -17.96 -12.99 -32.75
N VAL A 83 -19.09 -12.65 -32.11
CA VAL A 83 -20.12 -13.65 -31.88
C VAL A 83 -20.89 -13.76 -33.19
N THR A 84 -20.54 -14.77 -33.99
CA THR A 84 -21.40 -15.24 -35.08
C THR A 84 -22.69 -15.76 -34.46
N GLY A 85 -23.74 -14.96 -34.51
CA GLY A 85 -25.09 -15.33 -34.10
C GLY A 85 -25.99 -15.45 -35.32
N GLU A 86 -26.04 -16.63 -35.92
CA GLU A 86 -27.15 -17.02 -36.79
C GLU A 86 -28.41 -17.18 -35.93
N TYR A 87 -29.44 -16.38 -36.19
CA TYR A 87 -30.82 -16.74 -35.88
C TYR A 87 -31.75 -16.04 -36.86
N GLY A 88 -32.34 -16.83 -37.76
CA GLY A 88 -33.32 -16.38 -38.73
C GLY A 88 -34.70 -16.15 -38.12
N TRP A 89 -35.45 -15.22 -38.72
CA TRP A 89 -36.91 -15.20 -38.73
C TRP A 89 -37.39 -14.80 -40.14
N ARG A 90 -38.18 -15.69 -40.77
CA ARG A 90 -38.92 -15.47 -42.02
C ARG A 90 -40.20 -14.69 -41.74
N GLY A 91 -40.61 -13.88 -42.73
CA GLY A 91 -42.01 -13.56 -43.10
C GLY A 91 -42.77 -12.68 -42.09
N SER A 92 -43.57 -11.69 -42.50
CA SER A 92 -44.27 -11.45 -43.77
C SER A 92 -44.39 -9.95 -44.04
#